data_AF-A0A1G0WCA1-F1
#
_entry.id   AF-A0A1G0WCA1-F1
#
_cell.length_a   1.000
_cell.length_b   1.000
_cell.length_c   1.000
_cell.angle_alpha   90.00
_cell.angle_beta   90.00
_cell.angle_gamma   90.00
#
_symmetry.space_group_name_H-M   'P 1'
#
loop_
_entity.id
_entity.type
_entity.pdbx_description
1 polymer ?
#
loop_
_entity_poly.entity_id
_entity_poly.type
_entity_poly.pdbx_seq_one_letter_code
_entity_poly.pdbx_strand_id
1 'polypeptide(L)'
;MKFKLLYIVIILSFVFFLKLIVGCGTEVIGPNTNIIFPDSLVSYISNVEPFMRVKCAYSGCHSDPPYNSASTMTNYFSLFSTDNLGLVIAKKPDNSVLIQILDGRLPHNPYFQEGYITQNQINGMRKWIEEGAKNN
;
A
#
# COMPACT_ATOMS: atom_id res chain seq x y z
N MET A 1 48.11 -25.27 -13.91
CA MET A 1 46.82 -24.84 -14.52
C MET A 1 45.62 -24.96 -13.57
N LYS A 2 45.49 -26.05 -12.79
CA LYS A 2 44.33 -26.28 -11.90
C LYS A 2 44.13 -25.20 -10.80
N PHE A 3 45.21 -24.71 -10.19
CA PHE A 3 45.13 -23.64 -9.18
C PHE A 3 44.64 -22.30 -9.74
N LYS A 4 45.12 -21.89 -10.93
CA LYS A 4 44.66 -20.65 -11.59
C LYS A 4 43.18 -20.71 -11.98
N LEU A 5 42.72 -21.88 -12.43
CA LEU A 5 41.30 -22.11 -12.75
C LEU A 5 40.41 -22.06 -11.50
N LEU A 6 40.88 -22.62 -10.38
CA LEU A 6 40.17 -22.56 -9.10
C LEU A 6 40.03 -21.12 -8.59
N TYR A 7 41.09 -20.31 -8.68
CA TYR A 7 41.03 -18.89 -8.30
C TYR A 7 40.05 -18.08 -9.16
N ILE A 8 40.00 -18.34 -10.48
CA ILE A 8 39.06 -17.67 -11.38
C ILE A 8 37.61 -18.01 -11.03
N VAL A 9 37.33 -19.28 -10.70
CA VAL A 9 35.97 -19.71 -10.31
C VAL A 9 35.54 -19.07 -8.98
N ILE A 10 36.45 -18.98 -8.00
CA ILE A 10 36.16 -18.32 -6.71
C ILE A 10 35.85 -16.83 -6.92
N ILE A 11 36.63 -16.13 -7.75
CA ILE A 11 36.42 -14.71 -8.04
C ILE A 11 35.07 -14.50 -8.76
N LEU A 12 34.75 -15.33 -9.76
CA LEU A 12 33.48 -15.24 -10.49
C LEU A 12 32.26 -15.51 -9.58
N SER A 13 32.34 -16.52 -8.71
CA SER A 13 31.30 -16.78 -7.71
C SER A 13 31.17 -15.63 -6.72
N PHE A 14 32.27 -15.05 -6.23
CA PHE A 14 32.22 -13.93 -5.30
C PHE A 14 31.59 -12.69 -5.93
N VAL A 15 31.93 -12.38 -7.19
CA VAL A 15 31.32 -11.26 -7.95
C VAL A 15 29.83 -11.52 -8.20
N PHE A 16 29.42 -12.76 -8.47
CA PHE A 16 28.01 -13.14 -8.60
C PHE A 16 27.24 -12.95 -7.29
N PHE A 17 27.80 -13.42 -6.17
CA PHE A 17 27.18 -13.26 -4.84
C PHE A 17 27.12 -11.79 -4.40
N LEU A 18 28.12 -10.97 -4.73
CA LEU A 18 28.10 -9.53 -4.42
C LEU A 18 26.93 -8.80 -5.09
N LYS A 19 26.51 -9.23 -6.29
CA LYS A 19 25.36 -8.66 -7.00
C LYS A 19 24.01 -9.02 -6.38
N LEU A 20 23.92 -10.12 -5.61
CA LEU A 20 22.68 -10.51 -4.93
C LEU A 20 22.35 -9.61 -3.73
N ILE A 21 23.34 -8.88 -3.19
CA ILE A 21 23.16 -8.03 -2.01
C ILE A 21 22.59 -6.64 -2.39
N VAL A 22 22.69 -6.24 -3.65
CA VAL A 22 22.26 -4.90 -4.14
C VAL A 22 20.75 -4.82 -4.40
N GLY A 23 20.00 -5.91 -4.16
CA GLY A 23 18.54 -5.96 -4.40
C GLY A 23 17.66 -5.46 -3.25
N CYS A 24 18.21 -5.13 -2.08
CA CYS A 24 17.41 -4.68 -0.94
C CYS A 24 17.69 -3.20 -0.65
N GLY A 25 17.11 -2.32 -1.45
CA GLY A 25 16.92 -0.93 -1.08
C GLY A 25 15.71 -0.85 -0.17
N THR A 26 15.91 -0.87 1.15
CA THR A 26 14.90 -0.29 2.03
C THR A 26 14.98 1.22 1.83
N GLU A 27 14.22 1.75 0.88
CA GLU A 27 13.86 3.16 0.95
C GLU A 27 13.09 3.32 2.27
N VAL A 28 13.80 3.78 3.30
CA VAL A 28 13.17 4.34 4.48
C VAL A 28 12.56 5.64 3.99
N ILE A 29 11.37 5.52 3.39
CA ILE A 29 10.50 6.63 3.09
C ILE A 29 10.07 7.16 4.46
N GLY A 30 10.81 8.13 5.00
CA GLY A 30 10.19 9.09 5.92
C GLY A 30 8.89 9.58 5.28
N PRO A 31 7.80 9.79 6.02
CA PRO A 31 6.44 9.76 5.48
C PRO A 31 6.30 10.69 4.30
N ASN A 32 6.44 10.13 3.09
CA ASN A 32 6.13 10.83 1.87
C ASN A 32 4.61 10.74 1.75
N THR A 33 3.94 11.63 2.47
CA THR A 33 2.48 11.77 2.49
C THR A 33 1.90 12.14 1.12
N ASN A 34 2.77 12.53 0.19
CA ASN A 34 2.41 12.89 -1.17
C ASN A 34 2.40 11.67 -2.11
N ILE A 35 1.54 10.71 -1.78
CA ILE A 35 1.27 9.56 -2.64
C ILE A 35 0.48 10.03 -3.85
N ILE A 36 1.06 9.84 -5.05
CA ILE A 36 0.44 10.17 -6.33
C ILE A 36 -0.04 8.87 -7.00
N PHE A 37 -1.33 8.83 -7.32
CA PHE A 37 -1.96 7.71 -8.01
C PHE A 37 -1.90 7.91 -9.53
N PRO A 38 -1.68 6.83 -10.31
CA PRO A 38 -1.83 6.86 -11.76
C PRO A 38 -3.32 6.93 -12.16
N ASP A 39 -3.61 7.39 -13.38
CA ASP A 39 -4.98 7.49 -13.89
C ASP A 39 -5.62 6.14 -14.24
N SER A 40 -4.80 5.08 -14.35
CA SER A 40 -5.24 3.70 -14.61
C SER A 40 -4.17 2.70 -14.16
N LEU A 41 -4.53 1.41 -14.14
CA LEU A 41 -3.69 0.30 -13.71
C LEU A 41 -3.16 0.53 -12.29
N VAL A 42 -4.04 0.96 -11.39
CA VAL A 42 -3.67 1.28 -10.01
C VAL A 42 -3.21 -0.01 -9.33
N SER A 43 -2.01 0.05 -8.73
CA SER A 43 -1.45 -1.07 -7.98
C SER A 43 -1.88 -0.99 -6.52
N TYR A 44 -2.31 -2.13 -5.98
CA TYR A 44 -2.57 -2.22 -4.56
C TYR A 44 -1.28 -2.01 -3.77
N ILE A 45 -0.21 -2.73 -4.10
CA ILE A 45 1.01 -2.70 -3.29
C ILE A 45 1.75 -1.36 -3.37
N SER A 46 1.75 -0.72 -4.54
CA SER A 46 2.51 0.53 -4.75
C SER A 46 1.70 1.80 -4.51
N ASN A 47 0.37 1.76 -4.54
CA ASN A 47 -0.46 2.97 -4.39
C ASN A 47 -1.45 2.87 -3.23
N VAL A 48 -2.27 1.81 -3.20
CA VAL A 48 -3.38 1.70 -2.24
C VAL A 48 -2.90 1.38 -0.84
N GLU A 49 -2.03 0.39 -0.66
CA GLU A 49 -1.54 0.00 0.67
C GLU A 49 -0.78 1.15 1.34
N PRO A 50 0.17 1.84 0.68
CA PRO A 50 0.83 3.00 1.28
C PRO A 50 -0.18 4.08 1.68
N PHE A 51 -1.19 4.34 0.83
CA PHE A 51 -2.23 5.32 1.13
C PHE A 51 -3.03 4.93 2.37
N MET A 52 -3.50 3.69 2.43
CA MET A 52 -4.24 3.18 3.58
C MET A 52 -3.41 3.27 4.86
N ARG A 53 -2.14 2.86 4.83
CA ARG A 53 -1.25 2.90 6.01
C ARG A 53 -0.99 4.32 6.53
N VAL A 54 -0.79 5.27 5.63
CA VAL A 54 -0.49 6.67 5.99
C VAL A 54 -1.74 7.43 6.42
N LYS A 55 -2.87 7.22 5.75
CA LYS A 55 -4.07 8.04 5.94
C LYS A 55 -5.14 7.43 6.84
N CYS A 56 -5.14 6.10 7.03
CA CYS A 56 -6.24 5.41 7.71
C CYS A 56 -5.77 4.38 8.77
N ALA A 57 -4.81 3.53 8.40
CA ALA A 57 -4.36 2.35 9.15
C ALA A 57 -3.11 2.62 10.00
N TYR A 58 -3.11 3.74 10.70
CA TYR A 58 -2.08 4.12 11.67
C TYR A 58 -2.55 3.88 13.12
N SER A 59 -1.59 3.88 14.04
CA SER A 59 -1.83 3.61 15.46
C SER A 59 -2.87 4.56 16.07
N GLY A 60 -3.90 3.99 16.69
CA GLY A 60 -5.04 4.74 17.26
C GLY A 60 -6.24 4.91 16.33
N CYS A 61 -6.14 4.48 15.07
CA CYS A 61 -7.27 4.42 14.14
C CYS A 61 -7.44 3.00 13.58
N HIS A 62 -7.08 2.68 12.34
CA HIS A 62 -7.36 1.36 11.73
C HIS A 62 -6.14 0.43 11.63
N SER A 63 -5.23 0.48 12.61
CA SER A 63 -4.02 -0.35 12.63
C SER A 63 -4.28 -1.80 13.05
N ASP A 64 -3.19 -2.56 13.17
CA ASP A 64 -3.21 -3.89 13.80
C ASP A 64 -3.35 -3.77 15.34
N PRO A 65 -3.82 -4.82 16.02
CA PRO A 65 -3.77 -4.91 17.48
C PRO A 65 -2.34 -4.70 18.02
N PRO A 66 -2.19 -4.18 19.26
CA PRO A 66 -3.24 -3.87 20.23
C PRO A 66 -3.81 -2.45 20.12
N TYR A 67 -3.36 -1.63 19.17
CA TYR A 67 -3.63 -0.19 19.14
C TYR A 67 -4.70 0.22 18.11
N ASN A 68 -5.65 -0.67 17.79
CA ASN A 68 -6.70 -0.42 16.80
C ASN A 68 -7.96 0.20 17.43
N SER A 69 -8.78 0.88 16.62
CA SER A 69 -9.99 1.59 17.08
C SER A 69 -11.30 0.85 16.82
N ALA A 70 -11.35 -0.11 15.88
CA ALA A 70 -12.51 -0.99 15.67
C ALA A 70 -12.23 -2.08 14.63
N SER A 71 -11.57 -1.71 13.52
CA SER A 71 -11.31 -2.62 12.40
C SER A 71 -9.94 -2.35 11.80
N THR A 72 -9.26 -3.41 11.38
CA THR A 72 -7.91 -3.33 10.80
C THR A 72 -7.99 -3.13 9.28
N MET A 73 -7.20 -2.20 8.75
CA MET A 73 -7.11 -1.87 7.32
C MET A 73 -5.66 -1.87 6.80
N THR A 74 -4.79 -2.66 7.44
CA THR A 74 -3.34 -2.67 7.19
C THR A 74 -2.93 -3.50 5.98
N ASN A 75 -3.80 -4.36 5.46
CA ASN A 75 -3.48 -5.23 4.33
C ASN A 75 -4.70 -5.52 3.45
N TYR A 76 -4.46 -6.12 2.28
CA TYR A 76 -5.50 -6.33 1.28
C TYR A 76 -6.68 -7.11 1.84
N PHE A 77 -6.41 -8.24 2.50
CA PHE A 77 -7.46 -9.12 2.99
C PHE A 77 -8.30 -8.48 4.09
N SER A 78 -7.68 -7.63 4.91
CA SER A 78 -8.42 -6.94 5.97
C SER A 78 -9.44 -5.94 5.38
N LEU A 79 -9.19 -5.33 4.21
CA LEU A 79 -10.17 -4.45 3.54
C LEU A 79 -11.47 -5.17 3.12
N PHE A 80 -11.42 -6.49 3.00
CA PHE A 80 -12.56 -7.33 2.61
C PHE A 80 -13.02 -8.27 3.74
N SER A 81 -12.51 -8.08 4.96
CA SER A 81 -12.89 -8.92 6.10
C SER A 81 -14.34 -8.66 6.52
N THR A 82 -14.86 -9.55 7.36
CA THR A 82 -16.19 -9.41 7.97
C THR A 82 -16.33 -8.13 8.80
N ASP A 83 -15.24 -7.63 9.37
CA ASP A 83 -15.24 -6.40 10.17
C ASP A 83 -15.27 -5.14 9.29
N ASN A 84 -15.02 -5.29 7.98
CA ASN A 84 -14.99 -4.21 6.99
C ASN A 84 -15.98 -4.46 5.84
N LEU A 85 -17.10 -5.15 6.11
CA LEU A 85 -18.11 -5.44 5.09
C LEU A 85 -18.60 -4.16 4.41
N GLY A 86 -18.53 -4.15 3.08
CA GLY A 86 -18.96 -3.00 2.26
C GLY A 86 -17.97 -1.83 2.23
N LEU A 87 -16.83 -1.92 2.92
CA LEU A 87 -15.76 -0.92 2.83
C LEU A 87 -15.31 -0.75 1.37
N VAL A 88 -15.00 -1.88 0.72
CA VAL A 88 -14.64 -1.96 -0.70
C VAL A 88 -15.59 -2.92 -1.40
N ILE A 89 -16.25 -2.45 -2.46
CA ILE A 89 -17.10 -3.25 -3.33
C ILE A 89 -16.53 -3.15 -4.75
N ALA A 90 -15.80 -4.18 -5.17
CA ALA A 90 -15.13 -4.23 -6.46
C ALA A 90 -16.07 -3.87 -7.62
N LYS A 91 -15.58 -3.05 -8.55
CA LYS A 91 -16.32 -2.49 -9.71
C LYS A 91 -17.50 -1.59 -9.35
N LYS A 92 -17.70 -1.25 -8.08
CA LYS A 92 -18.79 -0.39 -7.59
C LYS A 92 -18.25 0.69 -6.65
N PRO A 93 -17.46 1.66 -7.16
CA PRO A 93 -16.89 2.73 -6.34
C PRO A 93 -17.96 3.50 -5.55
N ASP A 94 -19.08 3.84 -6.19
CA ASP A 94 -20.13 4.63 -5.54
C ASP A 94 -20.85 3.92 -4.41
N ASN A 95 -20.81 2.58 -4.39
CA ASN A 95 -21.40 1.76 -3.36
C ASN A 95 -20.39 1.39 -2.26
N SER A 96 -19.10 1.70 -2.46
CA SER A 96 -18.04 1.41 -1.50
C SER A 96 -18.00 2.49 -0.43
N VAL A 97 -18.15 2.10 0.84
CA VAL A 97 -18.13 3.05 1.97
C VAL A 97 -16.84 3.85 1.99
N LEU A 98 -15.70 3.25 1.60
CA LEU A 98 -14.42 3.94 1.51
C LEU A 98 -14.49 5.19 0.61
N ILE A 99 -15.10 5.10 -0.57
CA ILE A 99 -15.22 6.24 -1.48
C ILE A 99 -16.20 7.27 -0.92
N GLN A 100 -17.31 6.83 -0.33
CA GLN A 100 -18.29 7.73 0.30
C GLN A 100 -17.69 8.52 1.47
N ILE A 101 -16.75 7.94 2.21
CA ILE A 101 -15.99 8.65 3.24
C ILE A 101 -15.01 9.64 2.59
N LEU A 102 -14.24 9.19 1.60
CA LEU A 102 -13.22 10.02 0.94
C LEU A 102 -13.81 11.22 0.20
N ASP A 103 -15.01 11.10 -0.38
CA ASP A 103 -15.70 12.18 -1.08
C ASP A 103 -16.69 12.97 -0.20
N GLY A 104 -16.78 12.64 1.09
CA GLY A 104 -17.56 13.39 2.08
C GLY A 104 -19.06 13.09 2.10
N ARG A 105 -19.55 12.08 1.37
CA ARG A 105 -20.95 11.64 1.45
C ARG A 105 -21.32 10.99 2.78
N LEU A 106 -20.36 10.33 3.44
CA LEU A 106 -20.53 9.78 4.77
C LEU A 106 -19.66 10.52 5.79
N PRO A 107 -20.21 10.85 6.97
CA PRO A 107 -19.42 11.51 8.01
C PRO A 107 -18.37 10.54 8.56
N HIS A 108 -17.13 11.01 8.63
CA HIS A 108 -16.05 10.34 9.33
C HIS A 108 -15.18 11.43 9.95
N ASN A 109 -14.87 11.35 11.25
CA ASN A 109 -14.06 12.36 11.91
C ASN A 109 -12.61 12.23 11.42
N PRO A 110 -12.12 13.12 10.54
CA PRO A 110 -10.86 12.92 9.88
C PRO A 110 -9.80 13.66 10.67
N TYR A 111 -9.38 13.10 11.81
CA TYR A 111 -8.07 13.48 12.32
C TYR A 111 -7.01 12.76 11.49
N PHE A 112 -6.90 13.10 10.20
CA PHE A 112 -5.84 12.58 9.35
C PHE A 112 -4.53 13.17 9.87
N GLN A 113 -3.80 12.39 10.67
CA GLN A 113 -2.57 12.85 11.34
C GLN A 113 -1.56 13.44 10.35
N GLU A 114 -1.58 12.96 9.11
CA GLU A 114 -0.60 13.30 8.08
C GLU A 114 -1.20 14.08 6.90
N GLY A 115 -1.83 15.23 7.17
CA GLY A 115 -2.24 16.21 6.16
C GLY A 115 -3.47 15.84 5.31
N TYR A 116 -3.95 16.80 4.52
CA TYR A 116 -5.17 16.68 3.71
C TYR A 116 -5.10 15.53 2.69
N ILE A 117 -6.24 14.89 2.43
CA ILE A 117 -6.41 13.95 1.32
C ILE A 117 -6.63 14.76 0.04
N THR A 118 -5.84 14.49 -1.00
CA THR A 118 -5.90 15.25 -2.26
C THR A 118 -6.93 14.65 -3.23
N GLN A 119 -7.40 15.43 -4.20
CA GLN A 119 -8.31 14.92 -5.22
C GLN A 119 -7.68 13.79 -6.06
N ASN A 120 -6.36 13.82 -6.30
CA ASN A 120 -5.67 12.72 -6.98
C ASN A 120 -5.78 11.41 -6.18
N GLN A 121 -5.62 11.46 -4.86
CA GLN A 121 -5.77 10.29 -3.99
C GLN A 121 -7.21 9.75 -4.00
N ILE A 122 -8.20 10.63 -3.91
CA ILE A 122 -9.62 10.24 -4.03
C ILE A 122 -9.88 9.57 -5.38
N ASN A 123 -9.42 10.18 -6.48
CA ASN A 123 -9.59 9.65 -7.83
C ASN A 123 -8.87 8.32 -8.03
N GLY A 124 -7.66 8.17 -7.49
CA GLY A 124 -6.87 6.95 -7.59
C GLY A 124 -7.48 5.78 -6.82
N MET A 125 -7.96 6.03 -5.60
CA MET A 125 -8.70 5.04 -4.82
C MET A 125 -10.00 4.63 -5.53
N ARG A 126 -10.72 5.62 -6.09
CA ARG A 126 -11.91 5.35 -6.91
C ARG A 126 -11.56 4.48 -8.12
N LYS A 127 -10.49 4.82 -8.84
CA LYS A 127 -10.01 4.10 -10.03
C LYS A 127 -9.64 2.67 -9.70
N TRP A 128 -8.91 2.42 -8.61
CA TRP A 128 -8.58 1.07 -8.17
C TRP A 128 -9.82 0.20 -7.96
N ILE A 129 -10.86 0.74 -7.31
CA ILE A 129 -12.12 0.01 -7.11
C ILE A 129 -12.85 -0.23 -8.45
N GLU A 130 -12.89 0.78 -9.34
CA GLU A 130 -13.44 0.65 -10.70
C GLU A 130 -12.75 -0.47 -11.49
N GLU A 131 -11.42 -0.60 -11.35
CA GLU A 131 -10.59 -1.63 -11.99
C GLU A 131 -10.73 -3.02 -11.36
N GLY A 132 -11.59 -3.15 -10.35
CA GLY A 132 -11.92 -4.41 -9.69
C GLY A 132 -11.18 -4.65 -8.38
N ALA A 133 -10.58 -3.61 -7.79
CA ALA A 133 -9.89 -3.66 -6.51
C ALA A 133 -8.89 -4.83 -6.42
N LYS A 134 -8.01 -4.94 -7.41
CA LYS A 134 -7.07 -6.08 -7.54
C LYS A 134 -5.97 -6.01 -6.49
N ASN A 135 -5.48 -7.17 -6.07
CA ASN A 135 -4.25 -7.31 -5.26
C ASN A 135 -3.04 -7.50 -6.20
N ASN A 136 -2.51 -6.39 -6.74
CA ASN A 136 -1.47 -6.33 -7.77
C ASN A 136 -0.30 -5.41 -7.39
#